data_AF-A0A4Q6DTU4-F1
#
_entry.id   AF-A0A4Q6DTU4-F1
#
_cell.length_a   1.000
_cell.length_b   1.000
_cell.length_c   1.000
_cell.angle_alpha   90.00
_cell.angle_beta   90.00
_cell.angle_gamma   90.00
#
_symmetry.space_group_name_H-M   'P 1'
#
loop_
_entity.id
_entity.type
_entity.pdbx_description
1 polymer ?
#
loop_
_entity_poly.entity_id
_entity_poly.type
_entity_poly.pdbx_seq_one_letter_code
_entity_poly.pdbx_strand_id
1 'polypeptide(L)'
;MKNADATHSNHTRYYAAGIVAFAIWGFFSFVLKPLHAYPSLDILFYRVFLCTIIMLLITVIFRRRVLVQNIRFFKTLSYHQKRRSLLLNIGGGVFLTGNWFFFIYVMNNISIKATSLAYLVCPILTTLLAFFLLKEKLNKLQWLAIALSTAGCLLL
;
A
#
# COMPACT_ATOMS: atom_id res chain seq x y z
N MET A 1 -26.82 31.35 -4.98
CA MET A 1 -25.35 31.30 -5.18
C MET A 1 -24.65 30.77 -3.91
N LYS A 2 -24.82 29.49 -3.53
CA LYS A 2 -24.24 28.93 -2.27
C LYS A 2 -23.54 27.57 -2.45
N ASN A 3 -23.34 27.11 -3.69
CA ASN A 3 -22.89 25.74 -3.97
C ASN A 3 -21.55 25.64 -4.71
N ALA A 4 -20.82 26.75 -4.92
CA ALA A 4 -19.53 26.73 -5.65
C ALA A 4 -18.29 26.68 -4.73
N ASP A 5 -18.40 27.09 -3.45
CA ASP A 5 -17.23 27.14 -2.55
C ASP A 5 -16.95 25.82 -1.81
N ALA A 6 -17.89 24.87 -1.81
CA ALA A 6 -17.75 23.59 -1.11
C ALA A 6 -16.92 22.55 -1.91
N THR A 7 -16.69 22.75 -3.20
CA THR A 7 -15.92 21.83 -4.06
C THR A 7 -14.42 22.07 -3.95
N HIS A 8 -13.95 23.33 -3.91
CA HIS A 8 -12.52 23.66 -3.78
C HIS A 8 -11.92 23.26 -2.42
N SER A 9 -12.68 23.38 -1.32
CA SER A 9 -12.23 22.99 0.02
C SER A 9 -11.85 21.51 0.12
N ASN A 10 -12.54 20.63 -0.61
CA ASN A 10 -12.29 19.20 -0.55
C ASN A 10 -11.01 18.77 -1.27
N HIS A 11 -10.66 19.42 -2.39
CA HIS A 11 -9.41 19.12 -3.12
C HIS A 11 -8.18 19.34 -2.24
N THR A 12 -8.12 20.47 -1.51
CA THR A 12 -7.03 20.76 -0.58
C THR A 12 -6.93 19.71 0.53
N ARG A 13 -8.07 19.21 1.04
CA ARG A 13 -8.08 18.14 2.07
C ARG A 13 -7.57 16.80 1.51
N TYR A 14 -7.91 16.45 0.27
CA TYR A 14 -7.40 15.25 -0.37
C TYR A 14 -5.89 15.34 -0.67
N TYR A 15 -5.42 16.48 -1.17
CA TYR A 15 -4.00 16.72 -1.38
C TYR A 15 -3.22 16.69 -0.06
N ALA A 16 -3.74 17.35 0.98
CA ALA A 16 -3.13 17.32 2.31
C ALA A 16 -3.08 15.90 2.88
N ALA A 17 -4.15 15.11 2.74
CA ALA A 17 -4.16 13.72 3.18
C ALA A 17 -3.12 12.87 2.45
N GLY A 18 -2.96 13.06 1.12
CA GLY A 18 -1.93 12.39 0.34
C GLY A 18 -0.52 12.76 0.81
N ILE A 19 -0.23 14.05 0.95
CA ILE A 19 1.08 14.54 1.41
C ILE A 19 1.42 13.99 2.80
N VAL A 20 0.47 14.04 3.74
CA VAL A 20 0.67 13.52 5.10
C VAL A 20 0.91 12.01 5.09
N ALA A 21 0.15 11.26 4.29
CA ALA A 21 0.35 9.82 4.16
C ALA A 21 1.74 9.48 3.62
N PHE A 22 2.20 10.16 2.57
CA PHE A 22 3.55 9.97 2.02
C PHE A 22 4.64 10.42 2.99
N ALA A 23 4.42 11.50 3.74
CA ALA A 23 5.36 11.93 4.77
C ALA A 23 5.49 10.87 5.88
N ILE A 24 4.38 10.42 6.45
CA ILE A 24 4.36 9.36 7.48
C ILE A 24 5.08 8.11 6.96
N TRP A 25 4.79 7.72 5.71
CA TRP A 25 5.42 6.55 5.10
C TRP A 25 6.92 6.75 4.88
N GLY A 26 7.38 7.93 4.47
CA GLY A 26 8.81 8.25 4.32
C GLY A 26 9.58 8.22 5.64
N PHE A 27 8.97 8.64 6.75
CA PHE A 27 9.59 8.57 8.08
C PHE A 27 9.54 7.16 8.70
N PHE A 28 8.87 6.19 8.07
CA PHE A 28 8.69 4.85 8.62
C PHE A 28 10.02 4.13 8.88
N SER A 29 11.01 4.29 8.00
CA SER A 29 12.34 3.67 8.16
C SER A 29 13.08 4.16 9.41
N PHE A 30 12.78 5.38 9.89
CA PHE A 30 13.36 5.92 11.12
C PHE A 30 12.86 5.17 12.36
N VAL A 31 11.59 4.75 12.37
CA VAL A 31 10.98 3.97 13.45
C VAL A 31 11.49 2.53 13.47
N LEU A 32 11.80 1.95 12.32
CA LEU A 32 12.29 0.57 12.23
C LEU A 32 13.77 0.42 12.57
N LYS A 33 14.59 1.45 12.34
CA LYS A 33 16.03 1.41 12.65
C LYS A 33 16.35 1.00 14.10
N PRO A 34 15.72 1.56 15.16
CA PRO A 34 15.96 1.12 16.54
C PRO A 34 15.41 -0.28 16.85
N LEU A 35 14.48 -0.80 16.04
CA LEU A 35 13.88 -2.12 16.21
C LEU A 35 14.69 -3.24 15.55
N HIS A 36 15.85 -2.94 14.96
CA HIS A 36 16.72 -3.94 14.31
C HIS A 36 17.10 -5.11 15.23
N ALA A 37 17.14 -4.90 16.56
CA ALA A 37 17.45 -5.96 17.52
C ALA A 37 16.36 -7.07 17.58
N TYR A 38 15.15 -6.82 17.09
CA TYR A 38 14.05 -7.77 17.12
C TYR A 38 13.88 -8.50 15.78
N PRO A 39 13.40 -9.76 15.79
CA PRO A 39 13.10 -10.50 14.58
C PRO A 39 12.09 -9.75 13.67
N SER A 40 12.36 -9.72 12.36
CA SER A 40 11.49 -9.05 11.38
C SER A 40 10.04 -9.56 11.39
N LEU A 41 9.85 -10.85 11.71
CA LEU A 41 8.51 -11.45 11.85
C LEU A 41 7.74 -10.91 13.03
N ASP A 42 8.38 -10.71 14.19
CA ASP A 42 7.71 -10.21 15.39
C ASP A 42 7.23 -8.76 15.17
N ILE A 43 8.10 -7.93 14.58
CA ILE A 43 7.77 -6.55 14.21
C ILE A 43 6.56 -6.52 13.27
N LEU A 44 6.54 -7.42 12.27
CA LEU A 44 5.44 -7.53 11.33
C LEU A 44 4.15 -7.99 12.02
N PHE A 45 4.24 -8.98 12.91
CA PHE A 45 3.09 -9.49 13.66
C PHE A 45 2.43 -8.40 14.50
N TYR A 46 3.22 -7.70 15.33
CA TYR A 46 2.72 -6.59 16.15
C TYR A 46 2.08 -5.49 15.29
N ARG A 47 2.70 -5.19 14.15
CA ARG A 47 2.16 -4.19 13.22
C ARG A 47 0.82 -4.60 12.63
N VAL A 48 0.71 -5.81 12.08
CA VAL A 48 -0.54 -6.32 11.48
C VAL A 48 -1.62 -6.37 12.56
N PHE A 49 -1.29 -6.88 13.75
CA PHE A 49 -2.21 -6.97 14.86
C PHE A 49 -2.74 -5.59 15.31
N LEU A 50 -1.85 -4.61 15.51
CA LEU A 50 -2.25 -3.24 15.86
C LEU A 50 -3.09 -2.59 14.76
N CYS A 51 -2.70 -2.74 13.48
CA CYS A 51 -3.49 -2.24 12.36
C CYS A 51 -4.89 -2.86 12.32
N THR A 52 -5.01 -4.17 12.55
CA THR A 52 -6.31 -4.86 12.62
C THR A 52 -7.17 -4.32 13.75
N ILE A 53 -6.62 -4.15 14.96
CA ILE A 53 -7.36 -3.60 16.11
C ILE A 53 -7.81 -2.17 15.84
N ILE A 54 -6.91 -1.30 15.39
CA ILE A 54 -7.22 0.11 15.13
C ILE A 54 -8.28 0.23 14.03
N MET A 55 -8.13 -0.51 12.93
CA MET A 55 -9.12 -0.50 11.85
C MET A 55 -10.48 -1.03 12.29
N LEU A 56 -10.51 -2.08 13.14
CA LEU A 56 -11.74 -2.61 13.70
C LEU A 56 -12.43 -1.57 14.59
N LEU A 57 -11.69 -0.94 15.51
CA LEU A 57 -12.21 0.10 16.40
C LEU A 57 -12.78 1.28 15.60
N ILE A 58 -12.01 1.81 14.63
CA ILE A 58 -12.46 2.91 13.77
C ILE A 58 -13.75 2.52 13.02
N THR A 59 -13.80 1.31 12.48
CA THR A 59 -14.96 0.83 11.72
C THR A 59 -16.20 0.70 12.61
N VAL A 60 -16.06 0.17 13.82
CA VAL A 60 -17.17 -0.02 14.76
C VAL A 60 -17.69 1.31 15.31
N ILE A 61 -16.79 2.26 15.61
CA ILE A 61 -17.15 3.55 16.21
C ILE A 61 -17.72 4.50 15.17
N PHE A 62 -17.03 4.68 14.03
CA PHE A 62 -17.36 5.74 13.06
C PHE A 62 -18.14 5.25 11.84
N ARG A 63 -18.03 3.96 11.47
CA ARG A 63 -18.59 3.43 10.22
C ARG A 63 -19.57 2.27 10.42
N ARG A 64 -20.26 2.22 11.56
CA ARG A 64 -21.21 1.16 11.92
C ARG A 64 -22.30 0.93 10.85
N ARG A 65 -22.80 1.99 10.20
CA ARG A 65 -23.78 1.89 9.10
C ARG A 65 -23.21 1.20 7.84
N VAL A 66 -21.97 1.53 7.48
CA VAL A 66 -21.26 0.92 6.34
C VAL A 66 -20.93 -0.55 6.63
N LEU A 67 -20.60 -0.88 7.88
CA LEU A 67 -20.38 -2.26 8.31
C LEU A 67 -21.64 -3.12 8.12
N VAL A 68 -22.81 -2.63 8.57
CA VAL A 68 -24.08 -3.35 8.41
C VAL A 68 -24.46 -3.51 6.93
N GLN A 69 -24.24 -2.47 6.11
CA GLN A 69 -24.46 -2.54 4.67
C GLN A 69 -23.52 -3.55 3.99
N ASN A 70 -22.22 -3.54 4.31
CA ASN A 70 -21.25 -4.49 3.78
C ASN A 70 -21.57 -5.93 4.18
N ILE A 71 -22.01 -6.17 5.42
CA ILE A 71 -22.42 -7.51 5.85
C ILE A 71 -23.66 -7.97 5.09
N ARG A 72 -24.65 -7.08 4.87
CA ARG A 72 -25.86 -7.42 4.12
C ARG A 72 -25.55 -7.69 2.65
N PHE A 73 -24.71 -6.85 2.04
CA PHE A 73 -24.22 -7.04 0.68
C PHE A 73 -23.46 -8.37 0.56
N PHE A 74 -22.52 -8.65 1.47
CA PHE A 74 -21.79 -9.91 1.48
C PHE A 74 -22.72 -11.12 1.63
N LYS A 75 -23.80 -11.03 2.42
CA LYS A 75 -24.80 -12.11 2.54
C LYS A 75 -25.55 -12.35 1.23
N THR A 76 -25.87 -11.31 0.48
CA THR A 76 -26.56 -11.41 -0.82
C THR A 76 -25.69 -11.95 -1.97
N LEU A 77 -24.36 -12.02 -1.79
CA LEU A 77 -23.48 -12.60 -2.81
C LEU A 77 -23.67 -14.13 -2.93
N SER A 78 -23.59 -14.62 -4.17
CA SER A 78 -23.57 -16.05 -4.46
C SER A 78 -22.32 -16.73 -3.87
N TYR A 79 -22.40 -18.03 -3.58
CA TYR A 79 -21.30 -18.83 -3.01
C TYR A 79 -19.99 -18.69 -3.80
N HIS A 80 -20.07 -18.70 -5.14
CA HIS A 80 -18.91 -18.50 -6.01
C HIS A 80 -18.26 -17.11 -5.87
N GLN A 81 -19.07 -16.07 -5.74
CA GLN A 81 -18.58 -14.69 -5.60
C GLN A 81 -17.97 -14.46 -4.20
N LYS A 82 -18.58 -15.03 -3.15
CA LYS A 82 -18.02 -15.02 -1.79
C LYS A 82 -16.64 -15.69 -1.76
N ARG A 83 -16.54 -16.89 -2.32
CA ARG A 83 -15.27 -17.65 -2.36
C ARG A 83 -14.21 -16.92 -3.18
N ARG A 84 -14.57 -16.34 -4.33
CA ARG A 84 -13.63 -15.54 -5.14
C ARG A 84 -13.16 -14.29 -4.39
N SER A 85 -14.08 -13.54 -3.77
CA SER A 85 -13.72 -12.35 -2.99
C SER A 85 -12.81 -12.72 -1.82
N LEU A 86 -13.12 -13.80 -1.11
CA LEU A 86 -12.29 -14.30 -0.01
C LEU A 86 -10.90 -14.71 -0.50
N LEU A 87 -10.81 -15.47 -1.60
CA LEU A 87 -9.52 -15.88 -2.19
C LEU A 87 -8.68 -14.69 -2.63
N LEU A 88 -9.30 -13.67 -3.25
CA LEU A 88 -8.59 -12.45 -3.65
C LEU A 88 -8.10 -11.64 -2.45
N ASN A 89 -8.91 -11.54 -1.39
CA ASN A 89 -8.50 -10.85 -0.16
C ASN A 89 -7.39 -11.59 0.58
N ILE A 90 -7.49 -12.91 0.71
CA ILE A 90 -6.44 -13.73 1.33
C ILE A 90 -5.17 -13.67 0.49
N GLY A 91 -5.27 -13.86 -0.83
CA GLY A 91 -4.14 -13.76 -1.74
C GLY A 91 -3.46 -12.39 -1.66
N GLY A 92 -4.24 -11.30 -1.75
CA GLY A 92 -3.73 -9.95 -1.58
C GLY A 92 -3.09 -9.71 -0.20
N GLY A 93 -3.69 -10.25 0.86
CA GLY A 93 -3.14 -10.19 2.22
C GLY A 93 -1.80 -10.91 2.35
N VAL A 94 -1.66 -12.10 1.78
CA VAL A 94 -0.40 -12.86 1.76
C VAL A 94 0.67 -12.13 0.97
N PHE A 95 0.34 -11.63 -0.23
CA PHE A 95 1.28 -10.84 -1.04
C PHE A 95 1.72 -9.55 -0.33
N LEU A 96 0.79 -8.84 0.30
CA LEU A 96 1.08 -7.63 1.07
C LEU A 96 1.95 -7.93 2.31
N THR A 97 1.64 -9.02 3.01
CA THR A 97 2.42 -9.46 4.18
C THR A 97 3.83 -9.87 3.77
N GLY A 98 3.96 -10.64 2.68
CA GLY A 98 5.25 -11.02 2.11
C GLY A 98 6.06 -9.79 1.68
N ASN A 99 5.44 -8.84 0.99
CA ASN A 99 6.09 -7.57 0.61
C ASN A 99 6.64 -6.82 1.83
N TRP A 100 5.84 -6.67 2.89
CA TRP A 100 6.29 -6.03 4.12
C TRP A 100 7.38 -6.81 4.84
N PHE A 101 7.27 -8.14 4.86
CA PHE A 101 8.31 -9.00 5.43
C PHE A 101 9.64 -8.79 4.73
N PHE A 102 9.68 -8.86 3.39
CA PHE A 102 10.91 -8.64 2.62
C PHE A 102 11.48 -7.23 2.85
N PHE A 103 10.63 -6.20 2.92
CA PHE A 103 11.08 -4.85 3.24
C PHE A 103 11.78 -4.77 4.61
N ILE A 104 11.13 -5.25 5.67
CA ILE A 104 11.69 -5.20 7.03
C ILE A 104 12.94 -6.08 7.11
N TYR A 105 12.94 -7.23 6.43
CA TYR A 105 14.06 -8.15 6.41
C TYR A 105 15.30 -7.55 5.75
N VAL A 106 15.17 -6.99 4.53
CA VAL A 106 16.28 -6.37 3.80
C VAL A 106 16.78 -5.12 4.54
N MET A 107 15.85 -4.35 5.12
CA MET A 107 16.22 -3.12 5.82
C MET A 107 16.98 -3.39 7.13
N ASN A 108 16.57 -4.40 7.87
CA ASN A 108 17.31 -4.80 9.06
C ASN A 108 18.59 -5.54 8.63
N ASN A 109 18.49 -6.73 8.02
CA ASN A 109 19.63 -7.63 7.87
C ASN A 109 20.66 -7.26 6.79
N ILE A 110 20.32 -6.44 5.79
CA ILE A 110 21.22 -6.16 4.65
C ILE A 110 21.71 -4.73 4.73
N SER A 111 20.85 -3.77 4.38
CA SER A 111 21.14 -2.35 4.54
C SER A 111 19.93 -1.51 4.16
N ILE A 112 19.89 -0.30 4.74
CA ILE A 112 18.92 0.72 4.35
C ILE A 112 19.12 1.13 2.87
N LYS A 113 20.36 1.15 2.36
CA LYS A 113 20.66 1.51 0.96
C LYS A 113 20.06 0.51 -0.04
N ALA A 114 20.26 -0.79 0.19
CA ALA A 114 19.68 -1.85 -0.64
C ALA A 114 18.15 -1.80 -0.62
N THR A 115 17.56 -1.50 0.54
CA THR A 115 16.12 -1.33 0.69
C THR A 115 15.58 -0.16 -0.14
N SER A 116 16.24 1.00 -0.08
CA SER A 116 15.85 2.18 -0.86
C SER A 116 15.96 1.91 -2.36
N LEU A 117 17.01 1.22 -2.82
CA LEU A 117 17.17 0.82 -4.21
C LEU A 117 16.04 -0.10 -4.68
N ALA A 118 15.68 -1.12 -3.89
CA ALA A 118 14.55 -1.99 -4.19
C ALA A 118 13.23 -1.21 -4.34
N TYR A 119 13.03 -0.15 -3.55
CA TYR A 119 11.87 0.72 -3.68
C TYR A 119 11.89 1.64 -4.89
N LEU A 120 13.06 2.11 -5.33
CA LEU A 120 13.21 2.86 -6.59
C LEU A 120 12.92 1.98 -7.82
N VAL A 121 13.23 0.68 -7.73
CA VAL A 121 12.92 -0.30 -8.77
C VAL A 121 11.43 -0.66 -8.80
N CYS A 122 10.72 -0.52 -7.68
CA CYS A 122 9.30 -0.91 -7.56
C CYS A 122 8.38 -0.25 -8.61
N PRO A 123 8.40 1.08 -8.84
CA PRO A 123 7.63 1.72 -9.92
C PRO A 123 7.88 1.14 -11.31
N ILE A 124 9.12 0.76 -11.61
CA ILE A 124 9.50 0.13 -12.89
C ILE A 124 8.81 -1.23 -12.99
N LEU A 125 8.95 -2.07 -11.96
CA LEU A 125 8.33 -3.39 -11.91
C LEU A 125 6.80 -3.29 -11.98
N THR A 126 6.18 -2.38 -11.22
CA THR A 126 4.72 -2.23 -11.23
C THR A 126 4.21 -1.76 -12.59
N THR A 127 4.95 -0.88 -13.28
CA THR A 127 4.58 -0.40 -14.62
C THR A 127 4.71 -1.50 -15.66
N LEU A 128 5.78 -2.30 -15.60
CA LEU A 128 5.96 -3.47 -16.46
C LEU A 128 4.89 -4.52 -16.20
N LEU A 129 4.58 -4.82 -14.94
CA LEU A 129 3.50 -5.73 -14.57
C LEU A 129 2.14 -5.23 -15.05
N ALA A 130 1.86 -3.92 -14.97
CA ALA A 130 0.64 -3.34 -15.53
C ALA A 130 0.58 -3.52 -17.05
N PHE A 131 1.67 -3.26 -17.76
CA PHE A 131 1.77 -3.52 -19.20
C PHE A 131 1.48 -4.97 -19.56
N PHE A 132 2.05 -5.95 -18.83
CA PHE A 132 1.86 -7.37 -19.13
C PHE A 132 0.49 -7.92 -18.69
N LEU A 133 0.04 -7.59 -17.48
CA LEU A 133 -1.17 -8.15 -16.88
C LEU A 133 -2.44 -7.41 -17.33
N LEU A 134 -2.41 -6.08 -17.35
CA LEU A 134 -3.56 -5.26 -17.75
C LEU A 134 -3.56 -4.96 -19.27
N LYS A 135 -2.49 -5.33 -19.98
CA LYS A 135 -2.31 -5.06 -21.43
C LYS A 135 -2.44 -3.57 -21.78
N GLU A 136 -2.12 -2.69 -20.83
CA GLU A 136 -2.10 -1.25 -21.08
C GLU A 136 -0.98 -0.90 -22.05
N LYS A 137 -1.28 -0.09 -23.08
CA LYS A 137 -0.26 0.35 -24.03
C LYS A 137 0.51 1.53 -23.46
N LEU A 138 1.79 1.34 -23.19
CA LEU A 138 2.67 2.39 -22.71
C LEU A 138 3.03 3.35 -23.87
N ASN A 139 2.93 4.65 -23.60
CA ASN A 139 3.33 5.69 -24.55
C ASN A 139 4.87 5.81 -24.60
N LYS A 140 5.41 6.37 -25.68
CA LYS A 140 6.87 6.53 -25.89
C LYS A 140 7.55 7.31 -24.74
N LEU A 141 6.88 8.32 -24.19
CA LEU A 141 7.40 9.07 -23.03
C LEU A 141 7.43 8.22 -21.74
N GLN A 142 6.49 7.31 -21.53
CA GLN A 142 6.49 6.42 -20.36
C GLN A 142 7.64 5.41 -20.46
N TRP A 143 7.93 4.91 -21.67
CA TRP A 143 9.12 4.10 -21.91
C TRP A 143 10.42 4.86 -21.63
N LEU A 144 10.50 6.14 -22.02
CA LEU A 144 11.65 6.98 -21.70
C LEU A 144 11.80 7.18 -20.18
N ALA A 145 10.70 7.41 -19.46
CA ALA A 145 10.70 7.53 -18.01
C ALA A 145 11.19 6.24 -17.32
N ILE A 146 10.76 5.07 -17.81
CA ILE A 146 11.24 3.76 -17.32
C ILE A 146 12.74 3.60 -17.58
N ALA A 147 13.21 3.94 -18.78
CA ALA A 147 14.63 3.85 -19.11
C ALA A 147 15.49 4.77 -18.21
N LEU A 148 15.04 6.01 -18.00
CA LEU A 148 15.71 6.97 -17.12
C LEU A 148 15.72 6.50 -15.67
N SER A 149 14.59 6.00 -15.16
CA SER A 149 14.49 5.44 -13.80
C SER A 149 15.41 4.24 -13.63
N THR A 150 15.49 3.35 -14.63
CA THR A 150 16.38 2.18 -14.62
C THR A 150 17.85 2.61 -14.60
N ALA A 151 18.23 3.58 -15.44
CA ALA A 151 19.60 4.12 -15.44
C ALA A 151 19.97 4.73 -14.09
N GLY A 152 19.06 5.49 -13.47
CA GLY A 152 19.26 6.04 -12.13
C GLY A 152 19.45 4.97 -11.05
N CYS A 153 18.75 3.84 -11.15
CA CYS A 153 18.93 2.70 -10.24
C CYS A 153 20.27 1.98 -10.45
N LEU A 154 20.76 1.89 -11.69
CA LEU A 154 22.04 1.22 -12.01
C LEU A 154 23.27 2.02 -11.55
N LEU A 155 23.13 3.33 -11.42
CA LEU A 155 24.21 4.22 -10.98
C LEU A 155 24.40 4.26 -9.45
N LEU A 156 23.44 3.72 -8.69
CA LEU A 156 23.32 3.89 -7.23
C LEU A 156 23.75 2.62 -6.48
#